data_AF-A0A2V3PL49-F1
#
_entry.id   AF-A0A2V3PL49-F1
#
_cell.length_a   1.000
_cell.length_b   1.000
_cell.length_c   1.000
_cell.angle_alpha   90.00
_cell.angle_beta   90.00
_cell.angle_gamma   90.00
#
_symmetry.space_group_name_H-M   'P 1'
#
loop_
_entity.id
_entity.type
_entity.pdbx_description
1 polymer ?
#
loop_
_entity_poly.entity_id
_entity_poly.type
_entity_poly.pdbx_seq_one_letter_code
_entity_poly.pdbx_strand_id
1 'polypeptide(L)'
;MRKTRFIFSFFLISIAAFSQQKAEVVVNADLGQYTIDKHIYGHFSEHLGRCIYDGLWVGENSSIPNVNGVRKDIIDALKHIKIPNLRWPGGCFADEYHWMDGIGARESRPKMVNTHWGGVVEDNSFGTHEFLNLCEALGTEPYICGNMGSGTVEEMSKWVEYISFDGESPMANLRKKNGREKPWKVQFWGVGNENWGCGGHMTAEGYAENYRRYATYTRNYGDNQLYRIAGGPNVDDYHWMTTMMKNIPHGMMKGVSLHNYAFTRRWEDKGDATGFSEDDYFSLLAHG
;
A
#
# COMPACT_ATOMS: atom_id res chain seq x y z
N MET A 1 -55.49 -11.03 -71.95
CA MET A 1 -54.63 -10.06 -71.23
C MET A 1 -54.67 -10.36 -69.73
N ARG A 2 -53.71 -11.14 -69.21
CA ARG A 2 -53.50 -11.34 -67.77
C ARG A 2 -52.16 -10.67 -67.42
N LYS A 3 -52.20 -9.61 -66.61
CA LYS A 3 -50.99 -8.92 -66.11
C LYS A 3 -50.59 -9.56 -64.78
N THR A 4 -49.55 -10.38 -64.80
CA THR A 4 -48.91 -10.92 -63.59
C THR A 4 -48.06 -9.81 -62.98
N ARG A 5 -48.44 -9.28 -61.81
CA ARG A 5 -47.64 -8.29 -61.07
C ARG A 5 -46.67 -9.05 -60.15
N PHE A 6 -45.37 -8.99 -60.45
CA PHE A 6 -44.33 -9.38 -59.51
C PHE A 6 -44.14 -8.25 -58.49
N ILE A 7 -44.38 -8.53 -57.22
CA ILE A 7 -44.05 -7.63 -56.11
C ILE A 7 -42.64 -8.01 -55.66
N PHE A 8 -41.65 -7.17 -55.99
CA PHE A 8 -40.32 -7.27 -55.41
C PHE A 8 -40.34 -6.62 -54.03
N SER A 9 -40.23 -7.43 -52.98
CA SER A 9 -40.02 -6.95 -51.61
C SER A 9 -38.55 -6.56 -51.46
N PHE A 10 -38.25 -5.26 -51.44
CA PHE A 10 -36.93 -4.74 -51.12
C PHE A 10 -36.74 -4.82 -49.59
N PHE A 11 -35.92 -5.75 -49.11
CA PHE A 11 -35.41 -5.72 -47.74
C PHE A 11 -34.37 -4.61 -47.63
N LEU A 12 -34.74 -3.49 -47.02
CA LEU A 12 -33.80 -2.45 -46.59
C LEU A 12 -33.01 -2.99 -45.40
N ILE A 13 -31.81 -3.50 -45.67
CA ILE A 13 -30.82 -3.77 -44.63
C ILE A 13 -30.21 -2.40 -44.25
N SER A 14 -30.72 -1.80 -43.19
CA SER A 14 -30.08 -0.63 -42.57
C SER A 14 -28.78 -1.09 -41.92
N ILE A 15 -27.67 -0.88 -42.61
CA ILE A 15 -26.33 -1.00 -42.02
C ILE A 15 -26.16 0.26 -41.15
N ALA A 16 -26.26 0.09 -39.83
CA ALA A 16 -25.89 1.15 -38.90
C ALA A 16 -24.36 1.36 -38.99
N ALA A 17 -23.94 2.33 -39.78
CA ALA A 17 -22.57 2.80 -39.77
C ALA A 17 -22.37 3.64 -38.49
N PHE A 18 -21.75 3.05 -37.47
CA PHE A 18 -21.30 3.80 -36.31
C PHE A 18 -20.18 4.76 -36.75
N SER A 19 -20.51 6.04 -36.90
CA SER A 19 -19.51 7.09 -37.09
C SER A 19 -18.62 7.13 -35.86
N GLN A 20 -17.32 6.93 -36.04
CA GLN A 20 -16.33 7.13 -34.99
C GLN A 20 -16.41 8.58 -34.51
N GLN A 21 -16.68 8.80 -33.22
CA GLN A 21 -16.69 10.16 -32.67
C GLN A 21 -15.28 10.75 -32.77
N LYS A 22 -15.17 11.95 -33.33
CA LYS A 22 -13.89 12.65 -33.42
C LYS A 22 -13.56 13.24 -32.06
N ALA A 23 -12.49 12.75 -31.43
CA ALA A 23 -11.88 13.40 -30.26
C ALA A 23 -10.75 14.31 -30.74
N GLU A 24 -10.76 15.57 -30.33
CA GLU A 24 -9.69 16.53 -30.59
C GLU A 24 -8.96 16.84 -29.28
N VAL A 25 -7.62 16.76 -29.28
CA VAL A 25 -6.76 17.01 -28.13
C VAL A 25 -5.70 18.03 -28.51
N VAL A 26 -5.49 19.05 -27.68
CA VAL A 26 -4.42 20.04 -27.82
C VAL A 26 -3.42 19.85 -26.68
N VAL A 27 -2.13 19.70 -27.01
CA VAL A 27 -1.04 19.54 -26.04
C VAL A 27 -0.13 20.76 -26.10
N ASN A 28 -0.07 21.53 -25.01
CA ASN A 28 0.78 22.71 -24.89
C ASN A 28 2.05 22.35 -24.09
N ALA A 29 3.15 22.07 -24.79
CA ALA A 29 4.40 21.63 -24.17
C ALA A 29 5.17 22.76 -23.45
N ASP A 30 4.76 24.02 -23.65
CA ASP A 30 5.35 25.24 -23.10
C ASP A 30 4.71 25.70 -21.78
N LEU A 31 3.64 25.04 -21.32
CA LEU A 31 2.89 25.42 -20.11
C LEU A 31 3.15 24.53 -18.88
N GLY A 32 4.15 23.64 -18.92
CA GLY A 32 4.45 22.73 -17.80
C GLY A 32 4.99 23.47 -16.56
N GLN A 33 4.29 23.36 -15.43
CA GLN A 33 4.68 23.98 -14.14
C GLN A 33 4.94 22.99 -13.00
N TYR A 34 4.37 21.79 -13.09
CA TYR A 34 4.37 20.82 -12.01
C TYR A 34 5.07 19.54 -12.43
N THR A 35 5.80 18.95 -11.48
CA THR A 35 6.37 17.61 -11.63
C THR A 35 5.32 16.59 -11.20
N ILE A 36 5.04 15.60 -12.05
CA ILE A 36 4.31 14.40 -11.63
C ILE A 36 5.25 13.62 -10.71
N ASP A 37 4.93 13.61 -9.43
CA ASP A 37 5.76 12.93 -8.45
C ASP A 37 5.81 11.42 -8.75
N LYS A 38 7.03 10.84 -8.77
CA LYS A 38 7.23 9.42 -9.02
C LYS A 38 6.44 8.56 -8.03
N HIS A 39 6.19 9.03 -6.81
CA HIS A 39 5.50 8.30 -5.75
C HIS A 39 4.02 8.04 -6.04
N ILE A 40 3.44 8.68 -7.06
CA ILE A 40 2.13 8.30 -7.62
C ILE A 40 2.14 6.84 -8.14
N TYR A 41 3.30 6.34 -8.56
CA TYR A 41 3.51 4.95 -9.00
C TYR A 41 3.97 4.03 -7.85
N GLY A 42 3.63 4.35 -6.60
CA GLY A 42 3.96 3.54 -5.43
C GLY A 42 3.28 2.18 -5.41
N HIS A 43 3.87 1.22 -4.69
CA HIS A 43 3.31 -0.11 -4.52
C HIS A 43 3.07 -0.43 -3.04
N PHE A 44 2.28 -1.48 -2.82
CA PHE A 44 1.86 -1.90 -1.50
C PHE A 44 1.95 -3.44 -1.39
N SER A 45 2.60 -3.93 -0.33
CA SER A 45 2.73 -5.35 0.00
C SER A 45 2.32 -5.60 1.45
N GLU A 46 1.21 -6.33 1.64
CA GLU A 46 0.73 -6.77 2.95
C GLU A 46 1.16 -8.20 3.24
N HIS A 47 1.35 -8.54 4.51
CA HIS A 47 1.31 -9.92 4.97
C HIS A 47 -0.11 -10.48 4.75
N LEU A 48 -0.40 -10.88 3.51
CA LEU A 48 -1.71 -11.31 3.03
C LEU A 48 -1.53 -12.37 1.96
N GLY A 49 -2.11 -13.55 2.21
CA GLY A 49 -2.07 -14.67 1.26
C GLY A 49 -0.63 -15.01 0.85
N ARG A 50 -0.34 -14.87 -0.44
CA ARG A 50 1.00 -15.11 -1.01
C ARG A 50 1.73 -13.85 -1.45
N CYS A 51 1.30 -12.66 -0.99
CA CYS A 51 1.97 -11.42 -1.36
C CYS A 51 3.42 -11.40 -0.84
N ILE A 52 3.62 -11.67 0.46
CA ILE A 52 4.95 -11.81 1.06
C ILE A 52 5.51 -13.21 0.81
N TYR A 53 4.88 -14.24 1.38
CA TYR A 53 5.37 -15.61 1.27
C TYR A 53 5.12 -16.19 -0.11
N ASP A 54 6.17 -16.74 -0.72
CA ASP A 54 6.27 -17.18 -2.11
C ASP A 54 6.22 -16.05 -3.17
N GLY A 55 5.41 -15.00 -2.97
CA GLY A 55 5.37 -13.82 -3.86
C GLY A 55 6.65 -12.97 -3.82
N LEU A 56 7.26 -12.83 -2.63
CA LEU A 56 8.54 -12.17 -2.43
C LEU A 56 9.52 -13.11 -1.74
N TRP A 57 9.20 -13.51 -0.51
CA TRP A 57 10.05 -14.31 0.37
C TRP A 57 9.88 -15.79 0.10
N VAL A 58 10.96 -16.44 -0.32
CA VAL A 58 11.06 -17.89 -0.49
C VAL A 58 12.03 -18.53 0.52
N GLY A 59 12.78 -17.71 1.27
CA GLY A 59 13.81 -18.16 2.19
C GLY A 59 15.16 -18.40 1.50
N GLU A 60 16.26 -18.16 2.24
CA GLU A 60 17.63 -18.18 1.68
C GLU A 60 18.01 -19.57 1.11
N ASN A 61 17.51 -20.64 1.73
CA ASN A 61 17.80 -22.03 1.33
C ASN A 61 16.82 -22.58 0.27
N SER A 62 15.98 -21.74 -0.33
CA SER A 62 15.04 -22.17 -1.38
C SER A 62 15.78 -22.60 -2.64
N SER A 63 15.20 -23.58 -3.37
CA SER A 63 15.66 -23.93 -4.72
C SER A 63 15.31 -22.86 -5.77
N ILE A 64 14.38 -21.95 -5.44
CA ILE A 64 14.06 -20.79 -6.28
C ILE A 64 15.23 -19.79 -6.19
N PRO A 65 15.81 -19.34 -7.32
CA PRO A 65 16.87 -18.35 -7.32
C PRO A 65 16.49 -17.09 -6.54
N ASN A 66 17.27 -16.73 -5.53
CA ASN A 66 16.94 -15.66 -4.60
C ASN A 66 18.16 -14.80 -4.22
N VAL A 67 17.89 -13.60 -3.73
CA VAL A 67 18.86 -12.70 -3.10
C VAL A 67 18.43 -12.52 -1.65
N ASN A 68 19.21 -13.08 -0.72
CA ASN A 68 18.92 -13.04 0.72
C ASN A 68 17.49 -13.51 1.05
N GLY A 69 17.00 -14.55 0.37
CA GLY A 69 15.69 -15.13 0.59
C GLY A 69 14.53 -14.51 -0.19
N VAL A 70 14.74 -13.39 -0.88
CA VAL A 70 13.74 -12.82 -1.80
C VAL A 70 14.00 -13.28 -3.23
N ARG A 71 12.98 -13.81 -3.91
CA ARG A 71 13.13 -14.38 -5.26
C ARG A 71 13.63 -13.35 -6.29
N LYS A 72 14.64 -13.75 -7.06
CA LYS A 72 15.41 -12.84 -7.91
C LYS A 72 14.59 -12.32 -9.10
N ASP A 73 13.76 -13.16 -9.68
CA ASP A 73 12.89 -12.80 -10.81
C ASP A 73 11.95 -11.64 -10.48
N ILE A 74 11.40 -11.60 -9.26
CA ILE A 74 10.56 -10.48 -8.81
C ILE A 74 11.40 -9.24 -8.53
N ILE A 75 12.59 -9.36 -7.94
CA ILE A 75 13.51 -8.22 -7.77
C ILE A 75 13.83 -7.59 -9.13
N ASP A 76 14.15 -8.40 -10.13
CA ASP A 76 14.49 -7.92 -11.47
C ASP A 76 13.28 -7.24 -12.14
N ALA A 77 12.08 -7.84 -12.02
CA ALA A 77 10.86 -7.27 -12.58
C ALA A 77 10.48 -5.92 -11.92
N LEU A 78 10.55 -5.83 -10.58
CA LEU A 78 10.25 -4.61 -9.85
C LEU A 78 11.26 -3.49 -10.15
N LYS A 79 12.54 -3.84 -10.31
CA LYS A 79 13.56 -2.89 -10.79
C LYS A 79 13.26 -2.39 -12.19
N HIS A 80 12.81 -3.28 -13.08
CA HIS A 80 12.50 -2.92 -14.46
C HIS A 80 11.40 -1.87 -14.55
N ILE A 81 10.35 -1.99 -13.73
CA ILE A 81 9.27 -1.00 -13.66
C ILE A 81 9.61 0.22 -12.80
N LYS A 82 10.82 0.29 -12.23
CA LYS A 82 11.33 1.41 -11.42
C LYS A 82 10.41 1.76 -10.25
N ILE A 83 10.06 0.75 -9.46
CA ILE A 83 9.27 0.93 -8.24
C ILE A 83 9.85 2.07 -7.37
N PRO A 84 9.08 3.14 -7.08
CA PRO A 84 9.60 4.34 -6.41
C PRO A 84 9.52 4.25 -4.88
N ASN A 85 8.50 3.56 -4.36
CA ASN A 85 8.32 3.25 -2.95
C ASN A 85 7.52 1.96 -2.79
N LEU A 86 7.68 1.31 -1.62
CA LEU A 86 6.95 0.12 -1.25
C LEU A 86 6.40 0.25 0.18
N ARG A 87 5.08 0.13 0.34
CA ARG A 87 4.38 0.14 1.63
C ARG A 87 4.31 -1.25 2.26
N TRP A 88 4.61 -1.37 3.57
CA TRP A 88 4.60 -2.62 4.37
C TRP A 88 4.45 -2.28 5.88
N PRO A 89 3.98 -3.16 6.79
CA PRO A 89 3.55 -4.57 6.63
C PRO A 89 2.11 -4.74 6.19
N GLY A 90 1.42 -3.62 6.00
CA GLY A 90 0.20 -3.51 5.21
C GLY A 90 -1.06 -3.25 6.00
N GLY A 91 -2.18 -3.13 5.31
CA GLY A 91 -3.40 -2.46 5.77
C GLY A 91 -3.83 -2.88 7.16
N CYS A 92 -4.75 -3.84 7.24
CA CYS A 92 -5.25 -4.29 8.53
C CYS A 92 -4.18 -5.01 9.34
N PHE A 93 -3.26 -5.72 8.68
CA PHE A 93 -2.17 -6.43 9.36
C PHE A 93 -1.27 -5.48 10.17
N ALA A 94 -0.97 -4.26 9.70
CA ALA A 94 -0.09 -3.33 10.42
C ALA A 94 -0.62 -2.91 11.78
N ASP A 95 -1.93 -2.80 11.95
CA ASP A 95 -2.54 -2.45 13.24
C ASP A 95 -2.71 -3.64 14.20
N GLU A 96 -2.23 -4.84 13.81
CA GLU A 96 -2.01 -6.01 14.68
C GLU A 96 -0.53 -6.44 14.75
N TYR A 97 0.34 -5.81 13.96
CA TYR A 97 1.73 -6.19 13.88
C TYR A 97 2.55 -5.61 15.03
N HIS A 98 3.24 -6.49 15.76
CA HIS A 98 4.22 -6.11 16.75
C HIS A 98 5.64 -6.30 16.22
N TRP A 99 6.29 -5.21 15.82
CA TRP A 99 7.51 -5.28 15.01
C TRP A 99 8.69 -6.03 15.62
N MET A 100 8.72 -6.16 16.95
CA MET A 100 9.73 -6.94 17.65
C MET A 100 9.64 -8.44 17.35
N ASP A 101 8.45 -8.93 16.95
CA ASP A 101 8.23 -10.31 16.54
C ASP A 101 8.94 -10.63 15.22
N GLY A 102 9.17 -9.61 14.38
CA GLY A 102 9.85 -9.72 13.08
C GLY A 102 11.34 -9.40 13.09
N ILE A 103 12.02 -9.43 14.24
CA ILE A 103 13.48 -9.22 14.33
C ILE A 103 14.17 -10.33 15.12
N GLY A 104 15.50 -10.33 15.12
CA GLY A 104 16.30 -11.38 15.75
C GLY A 104 16.38 -12.65 14.90
N ALA A 105 16.87 -13.71 15.53
CA ALA A 105 17.09 -15.01 14.90
C ALA A 105 15.76 -15.61 14.41
N ARG A 106 15.65 -15.89 13.11
CA ARG A 106 14.38 -16.20 12.43
C ARG A 106 13.69 -17.43 13.02
N GLU A 107 14.46 -18.45 13.38
CA GLU A 107 14.00 -19.68 13.99
C GLU A 107 13.40 -19.50 15.39
N SER A 108 13.69 -18.37 16.04
CA SER A 108 13.18 -18.02 17.38
C SER A 108 12.06 -16.98 17.33
N ARG A 109 11.67 -16.49 16.15
CA ARG A 109 10.60 -15.51 16.01
C ARG A 109 9.25 -16.17 16.37
N PRO A 110 8.38 -15.46 17.12
CA PRO A 110 7.07 -16.00 17.46
C PRO A 110 6.20 -16.09 16.22
N LYS A 111 5.34 -17.10 16.22
CA LYS A 111 4.27 -17.22 15.22
C LYS A 111 3.06 -16.43 15.69
N MET A 112 2.37 -15.78 14.76
CA MET A 112 1.10 -15.11 15.02
C MET A 112 0.01 -15.66 14.10
N VAL A 113 -1.25 -15.36 14.43
CA VAL A 113 -2.39 -15.69 13.57
C VAL A 113 -2.73 -14.45 12.76
N ASN A 114 -2.74 -14.58 11.43
CA ASN A 114 -3.25 -13.54 10.56
C ASN A 114 -4.78 -13.56 10.57
N THR A 115 -5.37 -12.82 11.52
CA THR A 115 -6.80 -12.84 11.84
C THR A 115 -7.67 -12.36 10.68
N HIS A 116 -7.21 -11.31 9.98
CA HIS A 116 -7.89 -10.68 8.86
C HIS A 116 -7.88 -11.55 7.60
N TRP A 117 -6.78 -12.27 7.36
CA TRP A 117 -6.54 -12.95 6.08
C TRP A 117 -6.53 -14.48 6.21
N GLY A 118 -7.69 -15.03 6.58
CA GLY A 118 -7.94 -16.47 6.56
C GLY A 118 -7.50 -17.23 7.81
N GLY A 119 -7.07 -16.54 8.88
CA GLY A 119 -6.65 -17.18 10.13
C GLY A 119 -5.40 -18.03 9.97
N VAL A 120 -4.59 -17.77 8.95
CA VAL A 120 -3.39 -18.55 8.66
C VAL A 120 -2.25 -18.17 9.60
N VAL A 121 -1.33 -19.11 9.80
CA VAL A 121 -0.16 -18.90 10.67
C VAL A 121 0.87 -18.06 9.91
N GLU A 122 1.24 -16.95 10.51
CA GLU A 122 2.33 -16.04 10.13
C GLU A 122 3.56 -16.39 10.99
N ASP A 123 4.70 -16.70 10.37
CA ASP A 123 5.91 -17.14 11.08
C ASP A 123 6.94 -16.03 11.32
N ASN A 124 6.64 -14.80 10.86
CA ASN A 124 7.48 -13.62 10.97
C ASN A 124 8.88 -13.79 10.35
N SER A 125 9.07 -14.76 9.45
CA SER A 125 10.35 -14.99 8.79
C SER A 125 10.75 -13.84 7.85
N PHE A 126 9.76 -13.10 7.34
CA PHE A 126 9.96 -11.81 6.68
C PHE A 126 9.58 -10.66 7.61
N GLY A 127 10.56 -9.94 8.15
CA GLY A 127 10.31 -8.83 9.08
C GLY A 127 11.08 -7.57 8.71
N THR A 128 11.38 -6.74 9.72
CA THR A 128 11.97 -5.39 9.50
C THR A 128 13.26 -5.44 8.68
N HIS A 129 14.16 -6.39 8.98
CA HIS A 129 15.44 -6.52 8.27
C HIS A 129 15.24 -6.97 6.83
N GLU A 130 14.42 -8.01 6.62
CA GLU A 130 14.15 -8.54 5.28
C GLU A 130 13.49 -7.49 4.38
N PHE A 131 12.50 -6.75 4.90
CA PHE A 131 11.82 -5.68 4.16
C PHE A 131 12.75 -4.51 3.79
N LEU A 132 13.53 -4.00 4.75
CA LEU A 132 14.42 -2.87 4.49
C LEU A 132 15.58 -3.24 3.56
N ASN A 133 16.11 -4.47 3.68
CA ASN A 133 17.13 -4.97 2.76
C ASN A 133 16.55 -5.21 1.35
N LEU A 134 15.29 -5.64 1.23
CA LEU A 134 14.59 -5.70 -0.05
C LEU A 134 14.49 -4.30 -0.68
N CYS A 135 14.13 -3.28 0.10
CA CYS A 135 14.05 -1.92 -0.40
C CYS A 135 15.41 -1.40 -0.91
N GLU A 136 16.49 -1.67 -0.17
CA GLU A 136 17.85 -1.38 -0.61
C GLU A 136 18.21 -2.14 -1.89
N ALA A 137 17.88 -3.44 -1.97
CA ALA A 137 18.14 -4.25 -3.14
C ALA A 137 17.41 -3.71 -4.37
N LEU A 138 16.17 -3.23 -4.23
CA LEU A 138 15.35 -2.63 -5.29
C LEU A 138 15.79 -1.20 -5.67
N GLY A 139 16.47 -0.49 -4.76
CA GLY A 139 16.71 0.95 -4.90
C GLY A 139 15.43 1.78 -4.74
N THR A 140 14.48 1.28 -3.96
CA THR A 140 13.16 1.90 -3.72
C THR A 140 13.09 2.48 -2.30
N GLU A 141 12.18 3.43 -2.08
CA GLU A 141 12.01 4.06 -0.78
C GLU A 141 11.05 3.25 0.11
N PRO A 142 11.46 2.87 1.33
CA PRO A 142 10.58 2.16 2.24
C PRO A 142 9.48 3.09 2.79
N TYR A 143 8.24 2.61 2.76
CA TYR A 143 7.11 3.17 3.48
C TYR A 143 6.64 2.18 4.55
N ILE A 144 6.94 2.49 5.81
CA ILE A 144 6.50 1.67 6.95
C ILE A 144 5.17 2.20 7.49
N CYS A 145 4.24 1.29 7.75
CA CYS A 145 3.00 1.57 8.47
C CYS A 145 3.13 1.06 9.91
N GLY A 146 3.15 1.98 10.88
CA GLY A 146 3.23 1.63 12.30
C GLY A 146 1.86 1.30 12.89
N ASN A 147 1.84 0.37 13.84
CA ASN A 147 0.66 -0.06 14.58
C ASN A 147 0.16 1.05 15.53
N MET A 148 -1.06 1.56 15.31
CA MET A 148 -1.75 2.47 16.24
C MET A 148 -2.88 1.76 17.00
N GLY A 149 -3.60 0.86 16.32
CA GLY A 149 -4.82 0.24 16.80
C GLY A 149 -4.60 -0.63 18.04
N SER A 150 -3.62 -1.54 18.00
CA SER A 150 -3.32 -2.46 19.11
C SER A 150 -1.93 -2.26 19.73
N GLY A 151 -1.07 -1.49 19.04
CA GLY A 151 0.28 -1.17 19.50
C GLY A 151 0.30 -0.10 20.57
N THR A 152 1.51 0.26 21.01
CA THR A 152 1.72 1.37 21.95
C THR A 152 2.54 2.50 21.34
N VAL A 153 2.40 3.70 21.90
CA VAL A 153 3.25 4.86 21.52
C VAL A 153 4.73 4.54 21.67
N GLU A 154 5.10 3.85 22.75
CA GLU A 154 6.49 3.43 23.01
C GLU A 154 6.99 2.46 21.95
N GLU A 155 6.17 1.47 21.57
CA GLU A 155 6.51 0.48 20.56
C GLU A 155 6.82 1.14 19.21
N MET A 156 5.95 2.04 18.73
CA MET A 156 6.17 2.75 17.46
C MET A 156 7.42 3.65 17.54
N SER A 157 7.60 4.36 18.67
CA SER A 157 8.79 5.20 18.92
C SER A 157 10.08 4.37 18.86
N LYS A 158 10.11 3.22 19.52
CA LYS A 158 11.27 2.32 19.52
C LYS A 158 11.55 1.72 18.16
N TRP A 159 10.53 1.50 17.34
CA TRP A 159 10.73 1.01 15.97
C TRP A 159 11.50 2.02 15.12
N VAL A 160 11.10 3.30 15.19
CA VAL A 160 11.81 4.40 14.52
C VAL A 160 13.25 4.50 15.00
N GLU A 161 13.48 4.42 16.31
CA GLU A 161 14.82 4.44 16.91
C GLU A 161 15.68 3.26 16.41
N TYR A 162 15.13 2.05 16.48
CA TYR A 162 15.79 0.83 16.02
C TYR A 162 16.27 0.96 14.58
N ILE A 163 15.42 1.49 13.70
CA ILE A 163 15.69 1.63 12.28
C ILE A 163 16.74 2.71 12.00
N SER A 164 16.59 3.89 12.62
CA SER A 164 17.22 5.12 12.10
C SER A 164 18.27 5.76 13.02
N PHE A 165 18.38 5.34 14.29
CA PHE A 165 19.36 5.93 15.20
C PHE A 165 20.78 5.41 14.95
N ASP A 166 21.74 6.32 14.81
CA ASP A 166 23.16 6.06 14.53
C ASP A 166 24.04 6.02 15.79
N GLY A 167 23.54 6.51 16.91
CA GLY A 167 24.24 6.53 18.20
C GLY A 167 24.18 5.22 18.97
N GLU A 168 24.42 5.32 20.27
CA GLU A 168 24.35 4.20 21.21
C GLU A 168 23.05 4.25 22.00
N SER A 169 22.23 3.21 21.84
CA SER A 169 21.01 3.01 22.61
C SER A 169 20.64 1.53 22.64
N PRO A 170 19.74 1.10 23.53
CA PRO A 170 19.25 -0.28 23.52
C PRO A 170 18.72 -0.71 22.14
N MET A 171 17.99 0.14 21.42
CA MET A 171 17.42 -0.21 20.11
C MET A 171 18.47 -0.20 18.99
N ALA A 172 19.38 0.78 18.96
CA ALA A 172 20.47 0.77 17.97
C ALA A 172 21.41 -0.42 18.18
N ASN A 173 21.76 -0.74 19.43
CA ASN A 173 22.59 -1.90 19.75
C ASN A 173 21.89 -3.23 19.42
N LEU A 174 20.57 -3.30 19.60
CA LEU A 174 19.78 -4.46 19.16
C LEU A 174 19.80 -4.63 17.65
N ARG A 175 19.69 -3.53 16.88
CA ARG A 175 19.82 -3.57 15.41
C ARG A 175 21.19 -4.11 14.99
N LYS A 176 22.26 -3.60 15.61
CA LYS A 176 23.64 -4.05 15.37
C LYS A 176 23.82 -5.53 15.67
N LYS A 177 23.33 -5.98 16.83
CA LYS A 177 23.32 -7.40 17.22
C LYS A 177 22.61 -8.29 16.20
N ASN A 178 21.55 -7.77 15.57
CA ASN A 178 20.78 -8.47 14.54
C ASN A 178 21.41 -8.38 13.14
N GLY A 179 22.65 -7.91 13.01
CA GLY A 179 23.42 -7.95 11.77
C GLY A 179 23.40 -6.67 10.93
N ARG A 180 22.81 -5.58 11.44
CA ARG A 180 22.81 -4.29 10.75
C ARG A 180 23.51 -3.21 11.56
N GLU A 181 24.76 -2.92 11.18
CA GLU A 181 25.60 -1.93 11.89
C GLU A 181 25.07 -0.50 11.77
N LYS A 182 24.93 -0.02 10.52
CA LYS A 182 24.47 1.34 10.21
C LYS A 182 22.93 1.41 10.15
N PRO A 183 22.31 2.54 10.51
CA PRO A 183 20.87 2.71 10.36
C PRO A 183 20.41 2.57 8.89
N TRP A 184 19.11 2.35 8.70
CA TRP A 184 18.47 2.57 7.40
C TRP A 184 17.89 3.98 7.34
N LYS A 185 17.68 4.46 6.11
CA LYS A 185 16.91 5.67 5.86
C LYS A 185 15.46 5.27 5.54
N VAL A 186 14.52 5.69 6.39
CA VAL A 186 13.09 5.51 6.16
C VAL A 186 12.45 6.88 6.20
N GLN A 187 11.87 7.28 5.06
CA GLN A 187 11.22 8.59 4.93
C GLN A 187 9.73 8.48 5.23
N PHE A 188 8.99 7.61 4.53
CA PHE A 188 7.55 7.52 4.68
C PHE A 188 7.16 6.70 5.90
N TRP A 189 6.41 7.31 6.81
CA TRP A 189 5.96 6.67 8.05
C TRP A 189 4.47 6.89 8.27
N GLY A 190 3.69 5.84 8.11
CA GLY A 190 2.25 5.82 8.37
C GLY A 190 2.00 5.62 9.85
N VAL A 191 1.12 6.45 10.41
CA VAL A 191 0.75 6.39 11.84
C VAL A 191 -0.66 5.80 11.91
N GLY A 192 -0.74 4.47 11.94
CA GLY A 192 -1.98 3.71 11.83
C GLY A 192 -2.48 3.54 10.38
N ASN A 193 -3.31 2.53 10.16
CA ASN A 193 -4.03 2.24 8.93
C ASN A 193 -5.52 2.03 9.21
N GLU A 194 -6.38 2.57 8.31
CA GLU A 194 -7.84 2.33 8.31
C GLU A 194 -8.45 2.30 9.71
N ASN A 195 -8.08 3.28 10.54
CA ASN A 195 -8.45 3.28 11.95
C ASN A 195 -9.96 3.50 12.16
N TRP A 196 -10.68 3.96 11.14
CA TRP A 196 -12.16 3.94 11.07
C TRP A 196 -12.75 2.52 10.99
N GLY A 197 -11.97 1.55 10.51
CA GLY A 197 -12.33 0.16 10.31
C GLY A 197 -11.47 -0.77 11.16
N CYS A 198 -10.73 -1.67 10.50
CA CYS A 198 -9.94 -2.71 11.16
C CYS A 198 -8.88 -2.18 12.14
N GLY A 199 -8.38 -0.95 11.95
CA GLY A 199 -7.42 -0.32 12.85
C GLY A 199 -8.00 0.22 14.17
N GLY A 200 -9.21 -0.18 14.56
CA GLY A 200 -9.78 0.12 15.89
C GLY A 200 -11.15 0.78 15.92
N HIS A 201 -11.89 0.84 14.80
CA HIS A 201 -13.23 1.42 14.71
C HIS A 201 -13.37 2.82 15.37
N MET A 202 -12.34 3.65 15.20
CA MET A 202 -12.26 4.98 15.78
C MET A 202 -13.19 5.95 15.07
N THR A 203 -13.67 6.96 15.81
CA THR A 203 -14.19 8.18 15.18
C THR A 203 -13.03 9.01 14.62
N ALA A 204 -13.33 9.94 13.71
CA ALA A 204 -12.33 10.85 13.16
C ALA A 204 -11.64 11.69 14.25
N GLU A 205 -12.39 12.16 15.25
CA GLU A 205 -11.85 12.90 16.39
C GLU A 205 -10.93 12.03 17.25
N GLY A 206 -11.36 10.79 17.53
CA GLY A 206 -10.57 9.83 18.30
C GLY A 206 -9.26 9.49 17.60
N TYR A 207 -9.31 9.30 16.28
CA TYR A 207 -8.11 9.12 15.47
C TYR A 207 -7.21 10.35 15.50
N ALA A 208 -7.74 11.55 15.28
CA ALA A 208 -6.95 12.79 15.26
C ALA A 208 -6.21 13.04 16.59
N GLU A 209 -6.84 12.72 17.73
CA GLU A 209 -6.19 12.78 19.04
C GLU A 209 -5.06 11.74 19.17
N ASN A 210 -5.32 10.49 18.80
CA ASN A 210 -4.30 9.43 18.85
C ASN A 210 -3.14 9.69 17.88
N TYR A 211 -3.42 10.13 16.65
CA TYR A 211 -2.38 10.53 15.69
C TYR A 211 -1.42 11.54 16.31
N ARG A 212 -1.94 12.60 16.94
CA ARG A 212 -1.11 13.62 17.60
C ARG A 212 -0.22 12.99 18.68
N ARG A 213 -0.76 12.08 19.48
CA ARG A 213 -0.01 11.36 20.53
C ARG A 213 1.10 10.51 19.92
N TYR A 214 0.80 9.62 18.97
CA TYR A 214 1.77 8.73 18.35
C TYR A 214 2.83 9.50 17.53
N ALA A 215 2.41 10.43 16.66
CA ALA A 215 3.30 11.20 15.80
C ALA A 215 4.29 12.08 16.57
N THR A 216 3.97 12.45 17.82
CA THR A 216 4.89 13.21 18.69
C THR A 216 6.17 12.44 18.97
N TYR A 217 6.10 11.11 19.11
CA TYR A 217 7.24 10.27 19.52
C TYR A 217 7.95 9.57 18.36
N THR A 218 7.44 9.67 17.13
CA THR A 218 8.18 9.25 15.94
C THR A 218 9.22 10.31 15.59
N ARG A 219 10.40 10.27 16.22
CA ARG A 219 11.43 11.31 16.11
C ARG A 219 12.25 11.21 14.82
N ASN A 220 12.87 12.31 14.44
CA ASN A 220 13.91 12.34 13.41
C ASN A 220 15.25 12.06 14.10
N TYR A 221 16.02 11.09 13.60
CA TYR A 221 17.33 10.72 14.12
C TYR A 221 18.41 10.95 13.05
N GLY A 222 19.49 11.63 13.43
CA GLY A 222 20.54 12.04 12.49
C GLY A 222 19.96 12.80 11.29
N ASP A 223 20.34 12.38 10.09
CA ASP A 223 19.84 12.94 8.82
C ASP A 223 18.48 12.36 8.39
N ASN A 224 17.91 11.41 9.15
CA ASN A 224 16.63 10.80 8.81
C ASN A 224 15.47 11.73 9.17
N GLN A 225 14.77 12.23 8.16
CA GLN A 225 13.59 13.10 8.32
C GLN A 225 12.32 12.32 7.95
N LEU A 226 11.45 12.08 8.93
CA LEU A 226 10.20 11.36 8.69
C LEU A 226 9.17 12.24 7.98
N TYR A 227 8.68 11.73 6.86
CA TYR A 227 7.45 12.12 6.20
C TYR A 227 6.28 11.36 6.86
N ARG A 228 5.77 11.93 7.97
CA ARG A 228 4.67 11.32 8.73
C ARG A 228 3.36 11.44 7.94
N ILE A 229 2.70 10.31 7.71
CA ILE A 229 1.45 10.18 6.96
C ILE A 229 0.34 9.81 7.96
N ALA A 230 -0.70 10.63 8.01
CA ALA A 230 -1.89 10.32 8.77
C ALA A 230 -2.85 9.44 7.93
N GLY A 231 -3.45 8.44 8.58
CA GLY A 231 -4.51 7.60 8.04
C GLY A 231 -5.75 8.43 7.74
N GLY A 232 -6.03 8.61 6.45
CA GLY A 232 -7.14 9.42 5.97
C GLY A 232 -8.42 8.65 5.68
N PRO A 233 -9.35 9.27 4.92
CA PRO A 233 -10.71 8.78 4.79
C PRO A 233 -10.82 7.51 3.93
N ASN A 234 -11.94 6.81 4.15
CA ASN A 234 -12.48 5.83 3.21
C ASN A 234 -13.36 6.54 2.19
N VAL A 235 -13.09 6.36 0.89
CA VAL A 235 -13.88 6.89 -0.22
C VAL A 235 -14.20 8.38 -0.04
N ASP A 236 -15.45 8.74 0.19
CA ASP A 236 -15.99 10.09 0.26
C ASP A 236 -16.34 10.52 1.70
N ASP A 237 -15.66 9.97 2.71
CA ASP A 237 -15.75 10.44 4.10
C ASP A 237 -15.06 11.81 4.27
N TYR A 238 -15.75 12.85 3.80
CA TYR A 238 -15.33 14.23 3.92
C TYR A 238 -15.26 14.70 5.38
N HIS A 239 -16.04 14.09 6.28
CA HIS A 239 -15.99 14.42 7.69
C HIS A 239 -14.64 14.01 8.29
N TRP A 240 -14.17 12.80 8.01
CA TRP A 240 -12.85 12.33 8.43
C TRP A 240 -11.73 13.25 7.94
N MET A 241 -11.71 13.58 6.65
CA MET A 241 -10.74 14.50 6.08
C MET A 241 -10.79 15.88 6.76
N THR A 242 -11.98 16.45 6.91
CA THR A 242 -12.16 17.78 7.53
C THR A 242 -11.68 17.79 8.98
N THR A 243 -12.03 16.77 9.75
CA THR A 243 -11.66 16.63 11.16
C THR A 243 -10.14 16.50 11.32
N MET A 244 -9.48 15.69 10.48
CA MET A 244 -8.02 15.58 10.50
C MET A 244 -7.34 16.92 10.18
N MET A 245 -7.72 17.56 9.08
CA MET A 245 -7.12 18.81 8.64
C MET A 245 -7.32 19.95 9.66
N LYS A 246 -8.46 19.94 10.38
CA LYS A 246 -8.77 20.95 11.40
C LYS A 246 -8.07 20.70 12.73
N ASN A 247 -7.98 19.43 13.17
CA ASN A 247 -7.61 19.11 14.55
C ASN A 247 -6.14 18.65 14.70
N ILE A 248 -5.48 18.24 13.62
CA ILE A 248 -4.06 17.89 13.62
C ILE A 248 -3.24 19.13 13.23
N PRO A 249 -2.33 19.63 14.10
CA PRO A 249 -1.46 20.74 13.73
C PRO A 249 -0.68 20.43 12.45
N HIS A 250 -0.71 21.34 11.47
CA HIS A 250 -0.13 21.10 10.13
C HIS A 250 1.36 20.72 10.14
N GLY A 251 2.11 21.09 11.18
CA GLY A 251 3.51 20.69 11.33
C GLY A 251 3.72 19.21 11.72
N MET A 252 2.68 18.51 12.18
CA MET A 252 2.77 17.13 12.68
C MET A 252 2.54 16.06 11.61
N MET A 253 1.93 16.42 10.48
CA MET A 253 1.73 15.53 9.34
C MET A 253 2.29 16.17 8.08
N LYS A 254 2.84 15.32 7.20
CA LYS A 254 3.31 15.72 5.87
C LYS A 254 2.41 15.17 4.77
N GLY A 255 1.63 14.14 5.04
CA GLY A 255 0.62 13.62 4.13
C GLY A 255 -0.60 13.10 4.88
N VAL A 256 -1.68 12.96 4.14
CA VAL A 256 -2.92 12.28 4.54
C VAL A 256 -3.22 11.24 3.47
N SER A 257 -3.48 9.99 3.84
CA SER A 257 -3.85 8.95 2.88
C SER A 257 -5.30 9.10 2.40
N LEU A 258 -5.68 8.38 1.36
CA LEU A 258 -7.06 8.21 0.90
C LEU A 258 -7.17 6.80 0.35
N HIS A 259 -8.18 6.05 0.78
CA HIS A 259 -8.42 4.69 0.29
C HIS A 259 -9.69 4.66 -0.54
N ASN A 260 -9.60 4.18 -1.77
CA ASN A 260 -10.72 3.94 -2.66
C ASN A 260 -10.43 2.69 -3.51
N TYR A 261 -11.35 1.73 -3.52
CA TYR A 261 -11.24 0.52 -4.33
C TYR A 261 -12.35 0.51 -5.38
N ALA A 262 -11.97 0.18 -6.62
CA ALA A 262 -12.91 0.03 -7.72
C ALA A 262 -13.49 -1.38 -7.75
N PHE A 263 -14.82 -1.51 -7.79
CA PHE A 263 -15.51 -2.79 -7.95
C PHE A 263 -16.58 -2.69 -9.03
N THR A 264 -16.85 -3.82 -9.69
CA THR A 264 -17.85 -3.88 -10.76
C THR A 264 -19.26 -3.59 -10.24
N ARG A 265 -19.58 -4.07 -9.03
CA ARG A 265 -20.93 -3.98 -8.46
C ARG A 265 -20.90 -3.50 -7.01
N ARG A 266 -20.77 -4.42 -6.06
CA ARG A 266 -20.81 -4.11 -4.62
C ARG A 266 -19.81 -4.94 -3.85
N TRP A 267 -19.59 -4.61 -2.58
CA TRP A 267 -18.58 -5.27 -1.78
C TRP A 267 -18.76 -6.80 -1.70
N GLU A 268 -19.99 -7.28 -1.57
CA GLU A 268 -20.30 -8.71 -1.46
C GLU A 268 -20.26 -9.46 -2.80
N ASP A 269 -20.27 -8.72 -3.91
CA ASP A 269 -20.23 -9.24 -5.29
C ASP A 269 -19.37 -8.31 -6.14
N LYS A 270 -18.06 -8.55 -6.13
CA LYS A 270 -17.08 -7.67 -6.79
C LYS A 270 -17.01 -7.89 -8.30
N GLY A 271 -17.64 -8.95 -8.81
CA GLY A 271 -17.46 -9.45 -10.18
C GLY A 271 -16.20 -10.31 -10.34
N ASP A 272 -16.09 -10.97 -11.50
CA ASP A 272 -14.97 -11.83 -11.85
C ASP A 272 -13.85 -11.04 -12.54
N ALA A 273 -12.59 -11.42 -12.28
CA ALA A 273 -11.42 -10.78 -12.90
C ALA A 273 -11.29 -11.06 -14.41
N THR A 274 -11.87 -12.15 -14.90
CA THR A 274 -11.83 -12.58 -16.31
C THR A 274 -13.17 -13.15 -16.73
N GLY A 275 -13.55 -13.01 -18.00
CA GLY A 275 -14.84 -13.52 -18.50
C GLY A 275 -16.05 -12.65 -18.09
N PHE A 276 -15.80 -11.44 -17.59
CA PHE A 276 -16.81 -10.44 -17.29
C PHE A 276 -17.50 -9.93 -18.56
N SER A 277 -18.73 -9.44 -18.41
CA SER A 277 -19.52 -8.91 -19.51
C SER A 277 -19.11 -7.48 -19.89
N GLU A 278 -19.57 -7.01 -21.05
CA GLU A 278 -19.43 -5.59 -21.44
C GLU A 278 -20.13 -4.65 -20.45
N ASP A 279 -21.27 -5.08 -19.88
CA ASP A 279 -21.97 -4.35 -18.81
C ASP A 279 -21.11 -4.22 -17.55
N ASP A 280 -20.42 -5.29 -17.15
CA ASP A 280 -19.49 -5.27 -16.01
C ASP A 280 -18.32 -4.29 -16.27
N TYR A 281 -17.78 -4.27 -17.50
CA TYR A 281 -16.73 -3.33 -17.89
C TYR A 281 -17.17 -1.86 -17.76
N PHE A 282 -18.33 -1.51 -18.31
CA PHE A 282 -18.84 -0.14 -18.24
C PHE A 282 -19.32 0.25 -16.84
N SER A 283 -19.81 -0.70 -16.05
CA SER A 283 -20.15 -0.46 -14.64
C SER A 283 -18.92 -0.03 -13.84
N LEU A 284 -17.79 -0.71 -14.01
CA LEU A 284 -16.54 -0.35 -13.35
C LEU A 284 -16.05 1.06 -13.76
N LEU A 285 -16.16 1.42 -15.04
CA LEU A 285 -15.76 2.76 -15.51
C LEU A 285 -16.66 3.88 -14.99
N ALA A 286 -17.93 3.59 -14.76
CA ALA A 286 -18.90 4.58 -14.30
C ALA A 286 -18.88 4.78 -12.77
N HIS A 287 -18.46 3.75 -12.03
CA HIS A 287 -18.65 3.69 -10.56
C HIS A 287 -17.39 3.32 -9.77
N GLY A 288 -16.31 2.91 -10.45
CA GLY A 288 -15.03 2.54 -9.84
C GLY A 288 -14.12 3.72 -9.49
#